data_AF-A0A7S3ML74-F1
#
_entry.id   AF-A0A7S3ML74-F1
#
_cell.length_a   1.000
_cell.length_b   1.000
_cell.length_c   1.000
_cell.angle_alpha   90.00
_cell.angle_beta   90.00
_cell.angle_gamma   90.00
#
_symmetry.space_group_name_H-M   'P 1'
#
loop_
_entity.id
_entity.type
_entity.pdbx_description
1 polymer ?
#
loop_
_entity_poly.entity_id
_entity_poly.type
_entity_poly.pdbx_seq_one_letter_code
_entity_poly.pdbx_strand_id
1 'polypeptide(L)'
;MLYLMITKGGLDSMAQLSYLDLVSAITAGACHDFDHDGYNNVYHVNFMTDRALRYHDKAVQENWHASESMKILLKDENNFTENFSESEKKLLRKRVIGMILATDMADHMSHLNVVDFRIKHKQ
;
A
#
# COMPACT_ATOMS: atom_id res chain seq x y z
N MET A 1 -13.59 0.88 -5.12
CA MET A 1 -14.09 1.15 -3.75
C MET A 1 -13.49 2.42 -3.15
N LEU A 2 -12.17 2.55 -3.07
CA LEU A 2 -11.49 3.67 -2.39
C LEU A 2 -11.97 5.07 -2.82
N TYR A 3 -12.12 5.32 -4.11
CA TYR A 3 -12.65 6.59 -4.62
C TYR A 3 -14.05 6.93 -4.07
N LEU A 4 -14.93 5.94 -3.91
CA LEU A 4 -16.25 6.13 -3.33
C LEU A 4 -16.16 6.41 -1.82
N MET A 5 -15.28 5.71 -1.10
CA MET A 5 -15.06 5.97 0.34
C MET A 5 -14.56 7.40 0.58
N ILE A 6 -13.67 7.90 -0.28
CA ILE A 6 -13.16 9.28 -0.25
C ILE A 6 -14.29 10.27 -0.57
N THR A 7 -14.92 10.13 -1.74
CA THR A 7 -15.81 11.19 -2.27
C THR A 7 -17.26 11.13 -1.77
N LYS A 8 -17.76 9.95 -1.42
CA LYS A 8 -19.14 9.73 -0.97
C LYS A 8 -19.20 9.34 0.51
N GLY A 9 -18.18 8.65 1.00
CA GLY A 9 -18.06 8.28 2.41
C GLY A 9 -17.47 9.37 3.31
N GLY A 10 -16.98 10.47 2.75
CA GLY A 10 -16.43 11.60 3.51
C GLY A 10 -15.09 11.32 4.19
N LEU A 11 -14.38 10.26 3.78
CA LEU A 11 -13.13 9.84 4.42
C LEU A 11 -12.05 10.94 4.38
N ASP A 12 -12.03 11.77 3.33
CA ASP A 12 -11.15 12.93 3.20
C ASP A 12 -11.30 13.91 4.36
N SER A 13 -12.54 14.31 4.67
CA SER A 13 -12.89 15.25 5.72
C SER A 13 -12.73 14.63 7.11
N MET A 14 -13.14 13.38 7.30
CA MET A 14 -13.09 12.69 8.60
C MET A 14 -11.65 12.41 9.07
N ALA A 15 -10.73 12.16 8.13
CA ALA A 15 -9.34 11.88 8.40
C ALA A 15 -8.40 13.06 8.10
N GLN A 16 -8.94 14.22 7.66
CA GLN A 16 -8.18 15.43 7.31
C GLN A 16 -7.04 15.13 6.31
N LEU A 17 -7.37 14.38 5.25
CA LEU A 17 -6.37 13.91 4.29
C LEU A 17 -5.84 15.06 3.43
N SER A 18 -4.52 15.15 3.31
CA SER A 18 -3.88 16.07 2.36
C SER A 18 -4.01 15.56 0.93
N TYR A 19 -3.76 16.42 -0.06
CA TYR A 19 -3.67 16.01 -1.46
C TYR A 19 -2.69 14.84 -1.67
N LEU A 20 -1.52 14.90 -1.01
CA LEU A 20 -0.53 13.84 -1.08
C LEU A 20 -1.00 12.53 -0.44
N ASP A 21 -1.84 12.57 0.61
CA ASP A 21 -2.46 11.37 1.19
C ASP A 21 -3.41 10.72 0.19
N LEU A 22 -4.24 11.51 -0.48
CA LEU A 22 -5.21 11.04 -1.47
C LEU A 22 -4.51 10.38 -2.67
N VAL A 23 -3.50 11.04 -3.24
CA VAL A 23 -2.72 10.48 -4.35
C VAL A 23 -2.02 9.21 -3.92
N SER A 24 -1.42 9.17 -2.72
CA SER A 24 -0.78 7.97 -2.19
C SER A 24 -1.78 6.82 -2.04
N ALA A 25 -2.96 7.08 -1.48
CA ALA A 25 -3.97 6.06 -1.23
C ALA A 25 -4.52 5.48 -2.54
N ILE A 26 -4.82 6.34 -3.52
CA ILE A 26 -5.29 5.90 -4.85
C ILE A 26 -4.20 5.09 -5.55
N THR A 27 -2.95 5.54 -5.50
CA THR A 27 -1.81 4.83 -6.10
C THR A 27 -1.64 3.45 -5.47
N ALA A 28 -1.66 3.35 -4.13
CA ALA A 28 -1.57 2.07 -3.42
C ALA A 28 -2.75 1.16 -3.77
N GLY A 29 -3.98 1.69 -3.76
CA GLY A 29 -5.17 0.92 -4.12
C GLY A 29 -5.13 0.37 -5.55
N ALA A 30 -4.53 1.09 -6.50
CA ALA A 30 -4.34 0.61 -7.87
C ALA A 30 -3.23 -0.46 -7.99
N CYS A 31 -2.23 -0.41 -7.10
CA CYS A 31 -1.02 -1.23 -7.18
C CYS A 31 -1.00 -2.44 -6.23
N HIS A 32 -1.94 -2.53 -5.28
CA HIS A 32 -1.81 -3.44 -4.13
C HIS A 32 -1.67 -4.92 -4.50
N ASP A 33 -2.29 -5.39 -5.59
CA ASP A 33 -2.19 -6.76 -6.11
C ASP A 33 -1.44 -6.84 -7.46
N PHE A 34 -0.59 -5.85 -7.76
CA PHE A 34 0.10 -5.81 -9.06
C PHE A 34 1.00 -7.04 -9.27
N ASP A 35 0.84 -7.72 -10.41
CA ASP A 35 1.57 -8.95 -10.76
C ASP A 35 1.35 -10.12 -9.77
N HIS A 36 0.14 -10.17 -9.17
CA HIS A 36 -0.31 -11.35 -8.43
C HIS A 36 -0.43 -12.56 -9.37
N ASP A 37 0.25 -13.65 -9.03
CA ASP A 37 0.39 -14.85 -9.87
C ASP A 37 -0.67 -15.94 -9.60
N GLY A 38 -1.58 -15.67 -8.68
CA GLY A 38 -2.71 -16.53 -8.32
C GLY A 38 -2.46 -17.39 -7.08
N TYR A 39 -1.28 -17.29 -6.46
CA TYR A 39 -0.93 -18.00 -5.25
C TYR A 39 -0.80 -17.05 -4.05
N ASN A 40 -1.05 -17.56 -2.84
CA ASN A 40 -0.95 -16.78 -1.61
C ASN A 40 0.42 -16.96 -0.92
N ASN A 41 0.67 -16.19 0.14
CA ASN A 41 1.91 -16.25 0.90
C ASN A 41 2.23 -17.66 1.42
N VAL A 42 1.22 -18.43 1.87
CA VAL A 42 1.41 -19.81 2.35
C VAL A 42 1.96 -20.73 1.27
N TYR A 43 1.47 -20.62 0.03
CA TYR A 43 2.02 -21.36 -1.10
C TYR A 43 3.48 -20.98 -1.34
N HIS A 44 3.79 -19.68 -1.44
CA HIS A 44 5.13 -19.23 -1.74
C HIS A 44 6.17 -19.71 -0.73
N VAL A 45 5.82 -19.65 0.56
CA VAL A 45 6.68 -20.11 1.66
C VAL A 45 6.85 -21.63 1.63
N ASN A 46 5.76 -22.39 1.52
CA ASN A 46 5.81 -23.85 1.54
C ASN A 46 6.61 -24.43 0.35
N PHE A 47 6.51 -23.80 -0.81
CA PHE A 47 7.22 -24.23 -2.02
C PHE A 47 8.56 -23.52 -2.23
N MET A 48 9.02 -22.70 -1.28
CA MET A 48 10.30 -21.97 -1.34
C MET A 48 10.51 -21.25 -2.68
N THR A 49 9.45 -20.63 -3.19
CA THR A 49 9.50 -19.92 -4.47
C THR A 49 10.50 -18.77 -4.43
N ASP A 50 10.95 -18.31 -5.60
CA ASP A 50 11.86 -17.15 -5.70
C ASP A 50 11.34 -15.91 -4.96
N ARG A 51 10.01 -15.70 -4.96
CA ARG A 51 9.37 -14.60 -4.21
C ARG A 51 9.59 -14.76 -2.70
N ALA A 52 9.36 -15.95 -2.17
CA ALA A 52 9.54 -16.25 -0.74
C ALA A 52 11.00 -16.14 -0.31
N LEU A 53 11.92 -16.68 -1.11
CA LEU A 53 13.36 -16.58 -0.84
C LEU A 53 13.85 -15.13 -0.83
N ARG A 54 13.35 -14.30 -1.76
CA ARG A 54 13.69 -12.88 -1.87
C ARG A 54 13.21 -12.06 -0.68
N TYR A 55 12.01 -12.34 -0.17
CA TYR A 55 11.40 -11.58 0.93
C TYR A 55 11.46 -12.29 2.28
N HIS A 56 12.26 -13.36 2.36
CA HIS A 56 12.50 -14.11 3.58
C HIS A 56 11.21 -14.49 4.31
N ASP A 57 10.24 -15.01 3.54
CA ASP A 57 8.94 -15.49 4.00
C ASP A 57 8.02 -14.45 4.64
N LYS A 58 8.33 -13.15 4.55
CA LYS A 58 7.55 -12.06 5.14
C LYS A 58 6.74 -11.31 4.10
N ALA A 59 5.40 -11.30 4.26
CA ALA A 59 4.48 -10.56 3.40
C ALA A 59 4.88 -10.68 1.91
N VAL A 60 5.02 -11.92 1.45
CA VAL A 60 5.79 -12.25 0.24
C VAL A 60 5.18 -11.60 -0.99
N GLN A 61 3.87 -11.73 -1.16
CA GLN A 61 3.12 -11.13 -2.25
C GLN A 61 3.08 -9.62 -2.10
N GLU A 62 2.80 -9.08 -0.92
CA GLU A 62 2.68 -7.63 -0.72
C GLU A 62 4.02 -6.91 -0.97
N ASN A 63 5.14 -7.50 -0.55
CA ASN A 63 6.47 -6.99 -0.89
C ASN A 63 6.75 -7.08 -2.41
N TRP A 64 6.30 -8.14 -3.07
CA TRP A 64 6.40 -8.26 -4.52
C TRP A 64 5.62 -7.16 -5.23
N HIS A 65 4.33 -6.98 -4.90
CA HIS A 65 3.45 -5.96 -5.47
C HIS A 65 4.05 -4.57 -5.29
N ALA A 66 4.52 -4.24 -4.08
CA ALA A 66 5.16 -2.97 -3.80
C ALA A 66 6.45 -2.78 -4.61
N SER A 67 7.29 -3.81 -4.71
CA SER A 67 8.57 -3.73 -5.44
C SER A 67 8.37 -3.53 -6.93
N GLU A 68 7.57 -4.37 -7.57
CA GLU A 68 7.36 -4.33 -9.02
C GLU A 68 6.59 -3.07 -9.44
N SER A 69 5.60 -2.64 -8.65
CA SER A 69 4.90 -1.37 -8.91
C SER A 69 5.87 -0.18 -8.90
N MET A 70 6.75 -0.11 -7.90
CA MET A 70 7.72 0.99 -7.81
C MET A 70 8.71 0.98 -8.99
N LYS A 71 9.11 -0.19 -9.50
CA LYS A 71 9.98 -0.25 -10.69
C LYS A 71 9.33 0.34 -11.94
N ILE A 72 8.00 0.25 -12.06
CA ILE A 72 7.24 0.82 -13.17
C ILE A 72 7.02 2.31 -12.97
N LEU A 73 6.59 2.71 -11.77
CA LEU A 73 6.26 4.11 -11.47
C LEU A 73 7.48 5.03 -11.41
N LEU A 74 8.68 4.49 -11.16
CA LEU A 74 9.94 5.24 -11.15
C LEU A 74 10.60 5.37 -12.51
N LYS A 75 10.01 4.82 -13.58
CA LYS A 75 10.51 5.06 -14.93
C LYS A 75 10.13 6.47 -15.39
N ASP A 76 11.04 7.14 -16.09
CA ASP A 76 10.83 8.52 -16.53
C ASP A 76 9.56 8.66 -17.39
N GLU A 77 9.28 7.68 -18.25
CA GLU A 77 8.08 7.66 -19.10
C GLU A 77 6.75 7.51 -18.33
N ASN A 78 6.79 7.06 -17.07
CA ASN A 78 5.61 6.84 -16.22
C ASN A 78 5.55 7.82 -15.05
N ASN A 79 6.44 8.83 -15.01
CA ASN A 79 6.59 9.69 -13.85
C ASN A 79 5.43 10.70 -13.72
N PHE A 80 4.38 10.29 -13.03
CA PHE A 80 3.24 11.15 -12.67
C PHE A 80 3.54 12.11 -11.49
N THR A 81 4.76 12.09 -10.94
CA THR A 81 5.18 12.88 -9.77
C THR A 81 6.13 14.02 -10.14
N GLU A 82 6.18 14.42 -11.41
CA GLU A 82 7.07 15.46 -11.93
C GLU A 82 7.00 16.78 -11.15
N ASN A 83 5.80 17.16 -10.70
CA ASN A 83 5.54 18.42 -10.00
C ASN A 83 5.75 18.33 -8.47
N PHE A 84 6.14 17.16 -7.95
CA PHE A 84 6.39 16.97 -6.52
C PHE A 84 7.83 17.31 -6.18
N SER A 85 8.01 17.94 -5.02
CA SER A 85 9.33 18.08 -4.41
C SER A 85 9.92 16.71 -4.04
N GLU A 86 11.24 16.66 -3.87
CA GLU A 86 11.92 15.40 -3.50
C GLU A 86 11.46 14.85 -2.14
N SER A 87 11.05 15.71 -1.21
CA SER A 87 10.46 15.27 0.07
C SER A 87 9.07 14.65 -0.14
N GLU A 88 8.24 15.23 -1.00
CA GLU A 88 6.92 14.69 -1.33
C GLU A 88 7.01 13.35 -2.07
N LYS A 89 7.94 13.20 -3.03
CA LYS A 89 8.18 11.91 -3.71
C LYS A 89 8.59 10.82 -2.72
N LYS A 90 9.51 11.11 -1.80
CA LYS A 90 9.93 10.17 -0.74
C LYS A 90 8.76 9.81 0.18
N LEU A 91 7.94 10.79 0.54
CA LEU A 91 6.78 10.57 1.41
C LEU A 91 5.69 9.76 0.70
N LEU A 92 5.40 10.04 -0.58
CA LEU A 92 4.51 9.25 -1.42
C LEU A 92 4.97 7.80 -1.49
N ARG A 93 6.25 7.57 -1.82
CA ARG A 93 6.83 6.21 -1.87
C ARG A 93 6.64 5.49 -0.53
N LYS A 94 6.96 6.16 0.59
CA LYS A 94 6.79 5.57 1.93
C LYS A 94 5.34 5.19 2.21
N ARG A 95 4.39 6.07 1.88
CA ARG A 95 2.95 5.84 2.08
C ARG A 95 2.43 4.71 1.21
N VAL A 96 2.75 4.71 -0.07
CA VAL A 96 2.30 3.68 -1.02
C VAL A 96 2.80 2.31 -0.60
N ILE A 97 4.10 2.16 -0.34
CA ILE A 97 4.67 0.88 0.13
C ILE A 97 4.01 0.44 1.43
N GLY A 98 3.88 1.36 2.40
CA GLY A 98 3.25 1.04 3.68
C GLY A 98 1.80 0.58 3.56
N MET A 99 1.02 1.18 2.66
CA MET A 99 -0.38 0.79 2.44
C MET A 99 -0.51 -0.54 1.70
N ILE A 100 0.39 -0.85 0.75
CA ILE A 100 0.41 -2.15 0.09
C ILE A 100 0.81 -3.23 1.09
N LEU A 101 1.85 -3.03 1.90
CA LEU A 101 2.23 -4.02 2.92
C LEU A 101 1.13 -4.25 3.96
N ALA A 102 0.34 -3.23 4.28
CA ALA A 102 -0.78 -3.33 5.20
C ALA A 102 -1.98 -4.14 4.66
N THR A 103 -1.94 -4.61 3.41
CA THR A 103 -2.97 -5.53 2.87
C THR A 103 -2.70 -6.98 3.21
N ASP A 104 -1.54 -7.33 3.79
CA ASP A 104 -1.28 -8.69 4.28
C ASP A 104 -2.28 -9.02 5.40
N MET A 105 -3.08 -10.06 5.17
CA MET A 105 -4.09 -10.51 6.12
C MET A 105 -3.50 -11.05 7.42
N ALA A 106 -2.20 -11.38 7.46
CA ALA A 106 -1.49 -11.72 8.69
C ALA A 106 -1.47 -10.56 9.70
N ASP A 107 -1.44 -9.31 9.23
CA ASP A 107 -1.40 -8.11 10.07
C ASP A 107 -2.79 -7.51 10.34
N HIS A 108 -3.86 -8.08 9.77
CA HIS A 108 -5.22 -7.55 9.83
C HIS A 108 -5.69 -7.20 11.27
N MET A 109 -5.52 -8.14 12.21
CA MET A 109 -5.94 -7.93 13.61
C MET A 109 -5.13 -6.83 14.31
N SER A 110 -3.85 -6.71 13.98
CA SER A 110 -2.99 -5.65 14.50
C SER A 110 -3.50 -4.28 14.05
N HIS A 111 -3.82 -4.16 12.76
CA HIS A 111 -4.38 -2.92 12.19
C HIS A 111 -5.74 -2.56 12.78
N LEU A 112 -6.65 -3.53 12.94
CA LEU A 112 -7.95 -3.28 13.58
C LEU A 112 -7.81 -2.74 15.00
N ASN A 113 -6.94 -3.34 15.82
CA ASN A 113 -6.70 -2.88 17.19
C ASN A 113 -6.21 -1.43 17.24
N VAL A 114 -5.34 -1.03 16.30
CA VAL A 114 -4.85 0.35 16.20
C VAL A 114 -5.98 1.31 15.82
N VAL A 115 -6.83 0.94 14.86
CA VAL A 115 -7.97 1.76 14.45
C VAL A 115 -8.98 1.92 15.59
N ASP A 116 -9.35 0.82 16.25
CA ASP A 116 -10.26 0.83 17.40
C ASP A 116 -9.75 1.70 18.54
N PHE A 117 -8.46 1.60 18.85
CA PHE A 117 -7.82 2.44 19.84
C PHE A 117 -7.93 3.92 19.47
N ARG A 118 -7.63 4.29 18.22
CA ARG A 118 -7.68 5.68 17.74
C ARG A 118 -9.11 6.23 17.71
N ILE A 119 -10.11 5.42 17.38
CA ILE A 119 -11.51 5.85 17.40
C ILE A 119 -11.97 6.12 18.83
N LYS A 120 -11.66 5.22 19.78
CA LYS A 120 -12.04 5.39 21.19
C LYS A 120 -11.39 6.60 21.87
N HIS A 121 -10.25 7.05 21.37
CA HIS A 121 -9.45 8.14 21.96
C HIS A 121 -9.38 9.39 21.08
N LYS A 122 -10.23 9.50 20.04
CA LYS A 122 -10.42 10.74 19.29
C LYS A 122 -11.22 11.70 20.19
N GLN A 123 -10.52 12.61 20.88
CA GLN A 123 -11.12 13.82 21.45
C GLN A 123 -11.47 14.80 20.33
#